data_AF-A0A2T6F5J3-F1
#
_entry.id   AF-A0A2T6F5J3-F1
#
_cell.length_a   1.000
_cell.length_b   1.000
_cell.length_c   1.000
_cell.angle_alpha   90.00
_cell.angle_beta   90.00
_cell.angle_gamma   90.00
#
_symmetry.space_group_name_H-M   'P 1'
#
loop_
_entity.id
_entity.type
_entity.pdbx_description
1 polymer ?
#
loop_
_entity_poly.entity_id
_entity_poly.type
_entity_poly.pdbx_seq_one_letter_code
_entity_poly.pdbx_strand_id
1 'polypeptide(L)'
;MSMPLAGQAQISVKNNLPTPTTTAANPATPKVALNAVNTPDSNAMPGTKTDPKTGAKTGMRNLPAPVCVGEFSQTANVNLPEGKSGLLNLPQLHLPAPAWLRTVGDTDVVQVEPMTSPTARSMFFLFGKKTGSTNLMFQTKEGRCAMVEVSVGVDTASVQAKLLQLMPEEKNIRIGAAADSLVISGSVADAMAVERVMAIASAYVRKPGAAAGAPGAGGGGGGERIVNMLSIATPQQVMLEVKVAEISKTMLDQLGANFSAAISRGSWATSLVTNFLSGSNGVLNVTKSNGNKGGIDAQNQNGLVKILAEPTIMAISGQEGSFLAGGKIFIPVPQGTNGVVTLQEEEFGVGLRFTPTVLDGGRINLKVAPEVSELSTTGARISAAGTGVTSILPLITTRRAATTVQLLDGQSFAIAGLIKNNVTQNVTAFPMLGEIPILGALFRSSSFQTDKTELVFIVTPRLVKPLPPDYALPTDQFVEPNRAEFFLGGKMEGSAPPARTVPAPTNGGPVSMSTPEVSSSVPSVQPNAPSGFEFK
;
A
#
# COMPACT_ATOMS: atom_id res chain seq x y z
N MET A 1 -25.80 -62.14 21.48
CA MET A 1 -24.52 -62.63 22.04
C MET A 1 -23.62 -61.42 22.22
N SER A 2 -22.99 -61.34 23.38
CA SER A 2 -22.49 -60.14 24.07
C SER A 2 -21.03 -59.78 23.79
N MET A 3 -20.79 -58.46 23.64
CA MET A 3 -19.59 -57.67 24.03
C MET A 3 -18.22 -57.90 23.32
N PRO A 4 -17.23 -56.95 23.40
CA PRO A 4 -17.26 -55.60 24.01
C PRO A 4 -16.65 -54.44 23.17
N LEU A 5 -16.91 -53.22 23.68
CA LEU A 5 -16.20 -51.95 23.48
C LEU A 5 -14.70 -52.01 23.83
N ALA A 6 -13.86 -51.29 23.08
CA ALA A 6 -12.72 -50.51 23.61
C ALA A 6 -12.14 -49.57 22.53
N GLY A 7 -11.77 -48.33 22.91
CA GLY A 7 -10.83 -47.49 22.15
C GLY A 7 -11.30 -46.08 21.75
N GLN A 8 -11.78 -45.28 22.69
CA GLN A 8 -11.87 -43.82 22.54
C GLN A 8 -10.45 -43.24 22.39
N ALA A 9 -10.09 -42.77 21.19
CA ALA A 9 -8.90 -41.94 20.99
C ALA A 9 -9.29 -40.46 21.13
N GLN A 10 -8.87 -39.86 22.24
CA GLN A 10 -9.03 -38.43 22.51
C GLN A 10 -8.25 -37.60 21.49
N ILE A 11 -8.95 -36.79 20.71
CA ILE A 11 -8.38 -35.74 19.86
C ILE A 11 -8.07 -34.55 20.78
N SER A 12 -6.78 -34.34 21.08
CA SER A 12 -6.32 -33.14 21.79
C SER A 12 -6.08 -32.04 20.75
N VAL A 13 -7.06 -31.14 20.58
CA VAL A 13 -6.87 -29.88 19.87
C VAL A 13 -6.08 -28.96 20.80
N LYS A 14 -4.75 -28.93 20.65
CA LYS A 14 -3.92 -27.87 21.22
C LYS A 14 -4.01 -26.66 20.29
N ASN A 15 -4.82 -25.68 20.67
CA ASN A 15 -4.69 -24.31 20.17
C ASN A 15 -3.35 -23.75 20.67
N ASN A 16 -2.31 -23.88 19.86
CA ASN A 16 -1.05 -23.19 20.07
C ASN A 16 -1.00 -21.99 19.12
N LEU A 17 -1.45 -20.86 19.64
CA LEU A 17 -1.20 -19.54 19.07
C LEU A 17 0.30 -19.23 19.24
N PRO A 18 1.06 -18.90 18.19
CA PRO A 18 2.40 -18.36 18.38
C PRO A 18 2.30 -16.87 18.73
N THR A 19 2.59 -16.53 19.98
CA THR A 19 2.95 -15.17 20.38
C THR A 19 4.40 -14.88 19.96
N PRO A 20 4.69 -13.71 19.36
CA PRO A 20 6.05 -13.33 19.01
C PRO A 20 6.85 -12.95 20.28
N THR A 21 7.92 -13.70 20.53
CA THR A 21 8.97 -13.35 21.49
C THR A 21 9.74 -12.13 20.99
N THR A 22 9.53 -10.99 21.65
CA THR A 22 10.39 -9.80 21.51
C THR A 22 11.51 -9.88 22.54
N THR A 23 12.74 -10.13 22.08
CA THR A 23 13.96 -10.01 22.88
C THR A 23 14.28 -8.52 23.02
N ALA A 24 13.80 -7.90 24.11
CA ALA A 24 14.22 -6.57 24.53
C ALA A 24 15.40 -6.69 25.51
N ALA A 25 16.60 -6.32 25.05
CA ALA A 25 17.75 -6.09 25.90
C ALA A 25 17.57 -4.76 26.64
N ASN A 26 17.54 -4.81 27.97
CA ASN A 26 17.43 -3.68 28.87
C ASN A 26 18.84 -3.22 29.29
N PRO A 27 19.29 -1.98 29.00
CA PRO A 27 20.52 -1.47 29.56
C PRO A 27 20.28 -0.83 30.93
N ALA A 28 21.21 -1.13 31.83
CA ALA A 28 21.25 -0.78 33.23
C ALA A 28 21.10 0.73 33.53
N THR A 29 20.32 1.01 34.56
CA THR A 29 20.32 2.26 35.33
C THR A 29 21.63 2.44 36.10
N PRO A 30 22.36 3.56 36.01
CA PRO A 30 23.41 3.87 36.95
C PRO A 30 22.84 4.56 38.20
N LYS A 31 23.11 3.96 39.36
CA LYS A 31 22.92 4.53 40.70
C LYS A 31 23.85 5.72 40.88
N VAL A 32 23.30 6.89 41.23
CA VAL A 32 24.07 8.03 41.72
C VAL A 32 24.37 7.79 43.21
N ALA A 33 25.64 7.55 43.51
CA ALA A 33 26.15 7.49 44.87
C ALA A 33 26.42 8.92 45.36
N LEU A 34 25.80 9.30 46.48
CA LEU A 34 26.25 10.42 47.31
C LEU A 34 27.63 10.07 47.86
N ASN A 35 28.65 10.88 47.56
CA ASN A 35 29.89 10.91 48.31
C ASN A 35 30.19 12.35 48.72
N ALA A 36 30.18 12.55 50.04
CA ALA A 36 30.67 13.72 50.73
C ALA A 36 32.21 13.75 50.67
N VAL A 37 32.79 14.92 50.37
CA VAL A 37 34.21 15.20 50.61
C VAL A 37 34.38 16.66 51.04
N ASN A 38 34.58 16.81 52.35
CA ASN A 38 35.57 17.64 53.06
C ASN A 38 36.09 18.95 52.44
N THR A 39 35.86 20.03 53.19
CA THR A 39 36.77 21.19 53.34
C THR A 39 38.10 20.77 53.99
N PRO A 40 39.21 21.43 53.65
CA PRO A 40 39.81 22.30 54.67
C PRO A 40 40.41 23.61 54.15
N ASP A 41 40.53 24.53 55.11
CA ASP A 41 41.12 25.87 55.08
C ASP A 41 42.65 25.93 54.83
N SER A 42 43.06 27.09 54.30
CA SER A 42 44.26 27.91 54.58
C SER A 42 45.67 27.27 54.63
N ASN A 43 46.62 27.75 53.81
CA ASN A 43 47.53 28.87 54.17
C ASN A 43 48.69 29.07 53.15
N ALA A 44 49.16 30.33 53.12
CA ALA A 44 50.53 30.80 52.81
C ALA A 44 50.96 31.15 51.35
N MET A 45 51.08 32.47 51.13
CA MET A 45 51.99 33.24 50.26
C MET A 45 53.50 32.96 50.54
N PRO A 46 54.53 33.44 49.79
CA PRO A 46 54.57 34.71 49.00
C PRO A 46 55.36 34.76 47.66
N GLY A 47 54.94 35.71 46.80
CA GLY A 47 55.75 36.75 46.16
C GLY A 47 56.86 36.43 45.13
N THR A 48 56.69 36.90 43.89
CA THR A 48 57.69 37.74 43.17
C THR A 48 57.06 38.41 41.94
N LYS A 49 57.65 39.54 41.54
CA LYS A 49 57.09 40.73 40.85
C LYS A 49 57.26 40.74 39.31
N THR A 50 56.33 41.46 38.65
CA THR A 50 56.47 42.41 37.49
C THR A 50 57.02 41.88 36.15
N ASP A 51 56.57 42.20 34.92
CA ASP A 51 55.51 43.04 34.30
C ASP A 51 55.62 42.79 32.74
N PRO A 52 54.95 43.48 31.79
CA PRO A 52 53.59 43.22 31.31
C PRO A 52 53.46 43.18 29.75
N LYS A 53 52.44 42.52 29.16
CA LYS A 53 51.93 42.89 27.81
C LYS A 53 50.40 42.73 27.68
N THR A 54 49.75 43.88 27.83
CA THR A 54 48.63 44.41 27.04
C THR A 54 47.39 43.53 26.78
N GLY A 55 46.47 43.50 27.75
CA GLY A 55 45.06 43.18 27.53
C GLY A 55 44.23 44.46 27.40
N ALA A 56 43.62 44.69 26.24
CA ALA A 56 42.66 45.77 26.04
C ALA A 56 41.34 45.43 26.74
N LYS A 57 41.01 46.18 27.79
CA LYS A 57 39.70 46.18 28.44
C LYS A 57 38.70 46.94 27.56
N THR A 58 37.64 46.29 27.09
CA THR A 58 36.43 46.97 26.62
C THR A 58 35.44 47.03 27.78
N GLY A 59 35.22 48.23 28.33
CA GLY A 59 34.34 48.45 29.46
C GLY A 59 32.85 48.24 29.11
N MET A 60 32.12 47.58 29.99
CA MET A 60 30.67 47.70 30.05
C MET A 60 30.32 49.15 30.41
N ARG A 61 29.74 49.90 29.48
CA ARG A 61 29.03 51.13 29.82
C ARG A 61 27.83 50.75 30.69
N ASN A 62 27.67 51.38 31.85
CA ASN A 62 26.38 51.41 32.54
C ASN A 62 25.35 52.05 31.61
N LEU A 63 24.49 51.24 30.97
CA LEU A 63 23.28 51.77 30.32
C LEU A 63 22.27 52.12 31.43
N PRO A 64 21.65 53.32 31.39
CA PRO A 64 20.61 53.68 32.35
C PRO A 64 19.41 52.72 32.22
N ALA A 65 18.83 52.32 33.35
CA ALA A 65 17.62 51.50 33.36
C ALA A 65 16.48 52.26 32.63
N PRO A 66 15.73 51.58 31.74
CA PRO A 66 14.67 52.23 30.97
C PRO A 66 13.51 52.63 31.88
N VAL A 67 13.21 53.94 31.96
CA VAL A 67 12.06 54.48 32.70
C VAL A 67 10.92 54.75 31.71
N CYS A 68 9.99 53.81 31.58
CA CYS A 68 8.81 53.97 30.72
C CYS A 68 7.72 54.76 31.46
N VAL A 69 7.17 55.81 30.84
CA VAL A 69 6.04 56.60 31.33
C VAL A 69 4.92 56.60 30.27
N GLY A 70 3.69 56.35 30.71
CA GLY A 70 2.49 56.31 29.85
C GLY A 70 2.02 54.90 29.45
N GLU A 71 0.97 54.82 28.62
CA GLU A 71 0.43 53.56 28.09
C GLU A 71 1.44 52.89 27.13
N PHE A 72 1.57 51.56 27.24
CA PHE A 72 2.37 50.75 26.33
C PHE A 72 1.67 50.68 24.97
N SER A 73 2.21 51.38 23.98
CA SER A 73 1.75 51.26 22.59
C SER A 73 2.06 49.86 22.06
N GLN A 74 1.10 49.29 21.34
CA GLN A 74 0.96 47.88 20.92
C GLN A 74 2.25 47.18 20.48
N THR A 75 2.34 45.88 20.81
CA THR A 75 3.36 44.96 20.28
C THR A 75 3.18 44.78 18.78
N ALA A 76 4.12 45.28 17.97
CA ALA A 76 4.19 44.90 16.56
C ALA A 76 4.96 43.58 16.44
N ASN A 77 4.47 42.68 15.58
CA ASN A 77 5.15 41.43 15.25
C ASN A 77 5.89 41.62 13.92
N VAL A 78 7.20 41.38 13.92
CA VAL A 78 8.05 41.46 12.73
C VAL A 78 8.66 40.09 12.45
N ASN A 79 8.32 39.51 11.30
CA ASN A 79 8.89 38.25 10.85
C ASN A 79 10.12 38.54 9.98
N LEU A 80 11.28 38.05 10.39
CA LEU A 80 12.53 38.28 9.66
C LEU A 80 13.21 36.95 9.31
N PRO A 81 13.58 36.70 8.05
CA PRO A 81 14.33 35.49 7.73
C PRO A 81 15.78 35.54 8.24
N GLU A 82 16.32 34.38 8.64
CA GLU A 82 17.74 34.25 8.99
C GLU A 82 18.64 34.73 7.84
N GLY A 83 19.62 35.58 8.14
CA GLY A 83 20.56 36.13 7.17
C GLY A 83 20.02 37.26 6.30
N LYS A 84 18.74 37.66 6.47
CA LYS A 84 18.15 38.83 5.82
C LYS A 84 18.02 40.01 6.79
N SER A 85 17.87 41.20 6.20
CA SER A 85 17.60 42.44 6.92
C SER A 85 16.19 42.96 6.66
N GLY A 86 15.56 43.47 7.71
CA GLY A 86 14.28 44.15 7.67
C GLY A 86 14.46 45.61 8.03
N LEU A 87 13.62 46.47 7.48
CA LEU A 87 13.57 47.89 7.86
C LEU A 87 12.38 48.10 8.79
N LEU A 88 12.63 48.65 9.98
CA LEU A 88 11.61 49.00 10.95
C LEU A 88 11.47 50.52 11.01
N ASN A 89 10.25 51.02 10.83
CA ASN A 89 9.94 52.44 10.87
C ASN A 89 9.16 52.78 12.15
N LEU A 90 9.77 53.55 13.05
CA LEU A 90 9.20 53.92 14.35
C LEU A 90 7.87 54.71 14.30
N PRO A 91 7.62 55.60 13.32
CA PRO A 91 6.32 56.26 13.16
C PRO A 91 5.14 55.28 13.05
N GLN A 92 5.35 54.08 12.51
CA GLN A 92 4.30 53.05 12.41
C GLN A 92 3.93 52.44 13.78
N LEU A 93 4.77 52.65 14.79
CA LEU A 93 4.56 52.23 16.17
C LEU A 93 3.95 53.35 17.05
N HIS A 94 3.43 54.41 16.44
CA HIS A 94 2.92 55.63 17.10
C HIS A 94 3.96 56.40 17.93
N LEU A 95 5.26 56.30 17.58
CA LEU A 95 6.31 57.13 18.18
C LEU A 95 6.68 58.28 17.23
N PRO A 96 6.31 59.54 17.54
CA PRO A 96 6.59 60.71 16.69
C PRO A 96 8.03 61.24 16.84
N ALA A 97 8.83 60.69 17.77
CA ALA A 97 10.20 61.11 18.04
C ALA A 97 11.21 59.98 17.80
N PRO A 98 12.46 60.27 17.42
CA PRO A 98 13.50 59.24 17.25
C PRO A 98 13.81 58.56 18.59
N ALA A 99 13.95 57.23 18.58
CA ALA A 99 14.26 56.48 19.78
C ALA A 99 15.66 56.84 20.31
N TRP A 100 15.75 57.13 21.60
CA TRP A 100 16.97 57.49 22.31
C TRP A 100 17.67 56.26 22.89
N LEU A 101 16.88 55.33 23.44
CA LEU A 101 17.39 54.09 24.02
C LEU A 101 16.77 52.89 23.31
N ARG A 102 17.60 51.89 23.04
CA ARG A 102 17.23 50.61 22.44
C ARG A 102 17.74 49.49 23.32
N THR A 103 16.87 48.56 23.67
CA THR A 103 17.26 47.31 24.31
C THR A 103 16.80 46.15 23.45
N VAL A 104 17.69 45.18 23.27
CA VAL A 104 17.42 43.92 22.58
C VAL A 104 17.42 42.83 23.65
N GLY A 105 16.39 42.00 23.70
CA GLY A 105 16.32 40.89 24.66
C GLY A 105 17.46 39.90 24.44
N ASP A 106 17.64 39.46 23.21
CA ASP A 106 18.70 38.53 22.79
C ASP A 106 19.44 39.04 21.54
N THR A 107 20.71 39.43 21.72
CA THR A 107 21.59 39.97 20.67
C THR A 107 22.18 38.90 19.75
N ASP A 108 22.03 37.62 20.10
CA ASP A 108 22.41 36.49 19.25
C ASP A 108 21.36 36.21 18.18
N VAL A 109 20.09 36.55 18.45
CA VAL A 109 18.96 36.33 17.54
C VAL A 109 18.82 37.49 16.55
N VAL A 110 18.82 38.74 17.04
CA VAL A 110 18.66 39.93 16.20
C VAL A 110 19.71 40.99 16.54
N GLN A 111 20.35 41.53 15.50
CA GLN A 111 21.15 42.74 15.61
C GLN A 111 20.38 43.94 15.05
N VAL A 112 20.39 45.05 15.77
CA VAL A 112 19.70 46.28 15.36
C VAL A 112 20.71 47.40 15.14
N GLU A 113 20.68 48.00 13.95
CA GLU A 113 21.58 49.10 13.58
C GLU A 113 20.75 50.35 13.18
N PRO A 114 21.07 51.54 13.72
CA PRO A 114 20.41 52.78 13.31
C PRO A 114 20.85 53.19 11.90
N MET A 115 19.94 53.74 11.11
CA MET A 115 20.33 54.40 9.85
C MET A 115 21.02 55.74 10.13
N THR A 116 22.25 55.91 9.65
CA THR A 116 23.08 57.11 9.83
C THR A 116 22.76 58.25 8.83
N SER A 117 21.54 58.28 8.28
CA SER A 117 21.10 59.37 7.40
C SER A 117 20.41 60.49 8.19
N PRO A 118 20.73 61.78 7.92
CA PRO A 118 20.18 62.92 8.65
C PRO A 118 18.65 63.06 8.59
N THR A 119 17.99 62.44 7.61
CA THR A 119 16.52 62.49 7.42
C THR A 119 15.79 61.26 7.97
N ALA A 120 16.50 60.16 8.29
CA ALA A 120 15.90 58.86 8.62
C ALA A 120 16.21 58.39 10.06
N ARG A 121 16.29 59.30 11.03
CA ARG A 121 16.57 58.97 12.45
C ARG A 121 15.51 58.09 13.13
N SER A 122 14.39 57.83 12.45
CA SER A 122 13.30 56.97 12.89
C SER A 122 13.29 55.58 12.23
N MET A 123 14.31 55.25 11.43
CA MET A 123 14.42 53.95 10.74
C MET A 123 15.56 53.11 11.32
N PHE A 124 15.28 51.84 11.58
CA PHE A 124 16.23 50.86 12.08
C PHE A 124 16.35 49.67 11.14
N PHE A 125 17.58 49.21 10.90
CA PHE A 125 17.82 47.92 10.25
C PHE A 125 17.85 46.82 11.30
N LEU A 126 17.02 45.81 11.11
CA LEU A 126 16.99 44.58 11.87
C LEU A 126 17.71 43.51 11.06
N PHE A 127 18.72 42.86 11.61
CA PHE A 127 19.44 41.75 10.99
C PHE A 127 19.17 40.48 11.77
N GLY A 128 18.55 39.48 11.15
CA GLY A 128 18.30 38.17 11.76
C GLY A 128 19.56 37.32 11.71
N LYS A 129 20.16 37.02 12.86
CA LYS A 129 21.42 36.27 12.97
C LYS A 129 21.22 34.79 13.25
N LYS A 130 20.33 34.45 14.19
CA LYS A 130 19.98 33.07 14.56
C LYS A 130 18.47 32.92 14.64
N THR A 131 17.97 31.71 14.42
CA THR A 131 16.54 31.38 14.57
C THR A 131 16.12 31.49 16.04
N GLY A 132 14.96 32.09 16.28
CA GLY A 132 14.44 32.36 17.63
C GLY A 132 13.50 33.57 17.66
N SER A 133 12.75 33.73 18.74
CA SER A 133 11.97 34.94 19.01
C SER A 133 12.71 35.83 20.01
N THR A 134 12.67 37.14 19.80
CA THR A 134 13.25 38.11 20.72
C THR A 134 12.42 39.38 20.76
N ASN A 135 12.43 40.05 21.91
CA ASN A 135 11.73 41.30 22.09
C ASN A 135 12.72 42.47 21.96
N LEU A 136 12.33 43.46 21.17
CA LEU A 136 13.00 44.74 21.05
C LEU A 136 12.17 45.78 21.80
N MET A 137 12.84 46.66 22.54
CA MET A 137 12.19 47.79 23.17
C MET A 137 12.87 49.08 22.71
N PHE A 138 12.03 50.03 22.31
CA PHE A 138 12.43 51.37 21.92
C PHE A 138 11.86 52.37 22.91
N GLN A 139 12.70 53.29 23.38
CA GLN A 139 12.29 54.37 24.29
C GLN A 139 12.63 55.73 23.67
N THR A 140 11.65 56.63 23.71
CA THR A 140 11.80 58.03 23.28
C THR A 140 12.35 58.91 24.40
N LYS A 141 12.82 60.12 24.07
CA LYS A 141 13.27 61.09 25.09
C LYS A 141 12.16 61.52 26.04
N GLU A 142 10.91 61.47 25.58
CA GLU A 142 9.72 61.76 26.38
C GLU A 142 9.27 60.57 27.24
N GLY A 143 10.03 59.47 27.23
CA GLY A 143 9.80 58.29 28.08
C GLY A 143 8.70 57.35 27.61
N ARG A 144 8.11 57.55 26.42
CA ARG A 144 7.22 56.57 25.80
C ARG A 144 8.02 55.36 25.32
N CYS A 145 7.52 54.17 25.64
CA CYS A 145 8.10 52.89 25.27
C CYS A 145 7.22 52.15 24.26
N ALA A 146 7.86 51.46 23.31
CA ALA A 146 7.20 50.52 22.42
C ALA A 146 7.99 49.21 22.38
N MET A 147 7.26 48.11 22.42
CA MET A 147 7.80 46.76 22.34
C MET A 147 7.51 46.19 20.96
N VAL A 148 8.49 45.51 20.37
CA VAL A 148 8.36 44.85 19.07
C VAL A 148 8.85 43.42 19.28
N GLU A 149 7.98 42.46 19.01
CA GLU A 149 8.38 41.05 18.99
C GLU A 149 8.91 40.75 17.59
N VAL A 150 10.14 40.22 17.54
CA VAL A 150 10.79 39.82 16.30
C VAL A 150 10.97 38.32 16.34
N SER A 151 10.32 37.62 15.41
CA SER A 151 10.55 36.19 15.20
C SER A 151 11.47 36.01 13.99
N VAL A 152 12.65 35.45 14.24
CA VAL A 152 13.61 35.05 13.22
C VAL A 152 13.42 33.58 12.88
N GLY A 153 13.14 33.29 11.62
CA GLY A 153 12.86 31.92 11.15
C GLY A 153 13.42 31.65 9.76
N VAL A 154 13.05 30.49 9.22
CA VAL A 154 13.41 30.09 7.85
C VAL A 154 12.73 31.02 6.83
N ASP A 155 13.42 31.29 5.73
CA ASP A 155 12.94 32.14 4.63
C ASP A 155 11.85 31.46 3.78
N THR A 156 10.62 31.40 4.31
CA THR A 156 9.49 30.75 3.64
C THR A 156 9.12 31.41 2.30
N ALA A 157 9.30 32.73 2.18
CA ALA A 157 8.95 33.49 0.98
C ALA A 157 9.79 33.10 -0.23
N SER A 158 11.11 32.92 -0.05
CA SER A 158 11.99 32.48 -1.14
C SER A 158 11.71 31.04 -1.56
N VAL A 159 11.41 30.16 -0.61
CA VAL A 159 11.04 28.77 -0.93
C VAL A 159 9.72 28.74 -1.69
N GLN A 160 8.71 29.49 -1.23
CA GLN A 160 7.41 29.58 -1.90
C GLN A 160 7.54 30.11 -3.33
N ALA A 161 8.34 31.17 -3.52
CA ALA A 161 8.57 31.74 -4.85
C ALA A 161 9.27 30.74 -5.79
N LYS A 162 10.25 29.98 -5.28
CA LYS A 162 10.94 28.98 -6.09
C LYS A 162 10.05 27.78 -6.39
N LEU A 163 9.23 27.36 -5.45
CA LEU A 163 8.28 26.28 -5.63
C LEU A 163 7.26 26.62 -6.72
N LEU A 164 6.69 27.82 -6.70
CA LEU A 164 5.79 28.31 -7.74
C LEU A 164 6.46 28.43 -9.12
N GLN A 165 7.77 28.70 -9.16
CA GLN A 165 8.52 28.74 -10.42
C GLN A 165 8.79 27.35 -11.01
N LEU A 166 9.08 26.36 -10.15
CA LEU A 166 9.42 24.99 -10.58
C LEU A 166 8.18 24.11 -10.78
N MET A 167 7.09 24.39 -10.08
CA MET A 167 5.85 23.60 -10.06
C MET A 167 4.62 24.52 -10.19
N PRO A 168 4.37 25.11 -11.38
CA PRO A 168 3.28 26.07 -11.58
C PRO A 168 1.87 25.45 -11.44
N GLU A 169 1.75 24.14 -11.61
CA GLU A 169 0.50 23.40 -11.49
C GLU A 169 0.01 23.30 -10.02
N GLU A 170 0.93 23.33 -9.06
CA GLU A 170 0.64 23.07 -7.64
C GLU A 170 0.37 24.37 -6.87
N LYS A 171 -0.83 24.93 -7.05
CA LYS A 171 -1.20 26.26 -6.50
C LYS A 171 -1.65 26.25 -5.03
N ASN A 172 -1.95 25.07 -4.48
CA ASN A 172 -2.53 24.92 -3.14
C ASN A 172 -1.51 24.63 -2.04
N ILE A 173 -0.21 24.76 -2.33
CA ILE A 173 0.86 24.55 -1.35
C ILE A 173 1.15 25.85 -0.60
N ARG A 174 1.14 25.77 0.73
CA ARG A 174 1.51 26.86 1.64
C ARG A 174 2.66 26.43 2.53
N ILE A 175 3.69 27.25 2.55
CA ILE A 175 4.88 27.05 3.37
C ILE A 175 4.82 27.98 4.58
N GLY A 176 4.86 27.39 5.77
CA GLY A 176 4.97 28.08 7.06
C GLY A 176 6.31 27.81 7.73
N ALA A 177 6.71 28.70 8.63
CA ALA A 177 7.84 28.48 9.53
C ALA A 177 7.28 28.16 10.92
N ALA A 178 7.71 27.04 11.51
CA ALA A 178 7.50 26.72 12.91
C ALA A 178 8.88 26.73 13.60
N ALA A 179 9.25 27.91 14.10
CA ALA A 179 10.58 28.21 14.64
C ALA A 179 11.71 27.89 13.65
N ASP A 180 12.42 26.79 13.89
CA ASP A 180 13.56 26.31 13.09
C ASP A 180 13.16 25.21 12.08
N SER A 181 11.86 24.88 12.01
CA SER A 181 11.29 23.89 11.10
C SER A 181 10.41 24.51 10.02
N LEU A 182 10.44 23.91 8.83
CA LEU A 182 9.59 24.27 7.70
C LEU A 182 8.35 23.39 7.73
N VAL A 183 7.16 24.00 7.83
CA VAL A 183 5.89 23.28 7.74
C VAL A 183 5.35 23.45 6.33
N ILE A 184 5.14 22.35 5.64
CA ILE A 184 4.59 22.35 4.29
C ILE A 184 3.18 21.79 4.38
N SER A 185 2.19 22.61 4.03
CA SER A 185 0.78 22.25 4.12
C SER A 185 0.08 22.53 2.80
N GLY A 186 -0.99 21.80 2.51
CA GLY A 186 -1.76 22.00 1.28
C GLY A 186 -2.22 20.70 0.64
N SER A 187 -2.67 20.83 -0.59
CA SER A 187 -3.04 19.69 -1.44
C SER A 187 -2.12 19.59 -2.64
N VAL A 188 -1.68 18.39 -2.98
CA VAL A 188 -0.85 18.08 -4.15
C VAL A 188 -1.61 17.12 -5.08
N ALA A 189 -1.32 17.16 -6.39
CA ALA A 189 -1.98 16.29 -7.36
C ALA A 189 -1.59 14.81 -7.23
N ASP A 190 -0.30 14.50 -7.04
CA ASP A 190 0.21 13.13 -7.00
C ASP A 190 1.27 12.89 -5.91
N ALA A 191 1.57 11.61 -5.65
CA ALA A 191 2.58 11.21 -4.66
C ALA A 191 4.01 11.62 -5.07
N MET A 192 4.30 11.61 -6.37
CA MET A 192 5.62 12.00 -6.92
C MET A 192 5.92 13.50 -6.71
N ALA A 193 4.91 14.35 -6.75
CA ALA A 193 5.03 15.78 -6.48
C ALA A 193 5.29 16.03 -5.00
N VAL A 194 4.70 15.26 -4.08
CA VAL A 194 5.04 15.33 -2.64
C VAL A 194 6.53 15.09 -2.44
N GLU A 195 7.10 14.04 -3.05
CA GLU A 195 8.53 13.73 -2.94
C GLU A 195 9.41 14.84 -3.53
N ARG A 196 9.02 15.42 -4.68
CA ARG A 196 9.70 16.57 -5.28
C ARG A 196 9.65 17.82 -4.39
N VAL A 197 8.50 18.12 -3.78
CA VAL A 197 8.34 19.26 -2.86
C VAL A 197 9.24 19.09 -1.65
N MET A 198 9.30 17.88 -1.07
CA MET A 198 10.20 17.56 0.05
C MET A 198 11.67 17.66 -0.33
N ALA A 199 12.05 17.23 -1.54
CA ALA A 199 13.41 17.36 -2.05
C ALA A 199 13.82 18.84 -2.23
N ILE A 200 12.91 19.69 -2.74
CA ILE A 200 13.16 21.14 -2.85
C ILE A 200 13.26 21.77 -1.46
N ALA A 201 12.35 21.44 -0.55
CA ALA A 201 12.32 21.98 0.80
C ALA A 201 13.58 21.62 1.62
N SER A 202 14.05 20.37 1.51
CA SER A 202 15.28 19.91 2.19
C SER A 202 16.54 20.61 1.70
N ALA A 203 16.57 21.11 0.46
CA ALA A 203 17.68 21.93 -0.03
C ALA A 203 17.76 23.32 0.64
N TYR A 204 16.64 23.87 1.13
CA TYR A 204 16.58 25.18 1.77
C TYR A 204 16.76 25.13 3.29
N VAL A 205 16.43 24.01 3.93
CA VAL A 205 16.63 23.85 5.36
C VAL A 205 18.07 23.39 5.61
N ARG A 206 18.93 24.35 5.98
CA ARG A 206 20.34 24.09 6.30
C ARG A 206 20.41 23.08 7.46
N LYS A 207 21.02 21.91 7.25
CA LYS A 207 21.31 20.94 8.31
C LYS A 207 22.43 21.51 9.19
N PRO A 208 22.17 21.99 10.42
CA PRO A 208 23.26 22.42 11.29
C PRO A 208 23.97 21.18 11.78
N GLY A 209 25.28 21.17 11.56
CA GLY A 209 26.11 19.99 11.62
C GLY A 209 27.08 19.91 10.44
N ALA A 210 26.84 20.66 9.36
CA ALA A 210 27.84 20.88 8.30
C ALA A 210 28.70 22.14 8.57
N ALA A 211 28.87 22.53 9.83
CA ALA A 211 30.04 23.31 10.21
C ALA A 211 31.25 22.37 10.15
N ALA A 212 32.19 22.70 9.28
CA ALA A 212 33.43 21.97 9.09
C ALA A 212 34.15 21.69 10.43
N GLY A 213 34.46 20.42 10.68
CA GLY A 213 35.48 20.01 11.65
C GLY A 213 34.98 19.29 12.91
N ALA A 214 34.73 17.98 12.82
CA ALA A 214 35.14 16.96 13.80
C ALA A 214 34.62 15.58 13.35
N PRO A 215 35.49 14.60 13.01
CA PRO A 215 35.07 13.23 12.83
C PRO A 215 35.04 12.53 14.20
N GLY A 216 33.85 12.17 14.65
CA GLY A 216 33.69 11.21 15.75
C GLY A 216 32.88 11.73 16.93
N ALA A 217 31.59 11.41 16.94
CA ALA A 217 30.86 10.82 18.08
C ALA A 217 29.41 10.57 17.64
N GLY A 218 28.90 9.40 17.95
CA GLY A 218 27.71 8.82 17.35
C GLY A 218 26.39 9.52 17.68
N GLY A 219 25.47 9.39 16.72
CA GLY A 219 24.05 9.07 16.92
C GLY A 219 23.26 9.94 17.90
N GLY A 220 22.57 10.95 17.36
CA GLY A 220 21.54 11.69 18.10
C GLY A 220 20.77 12.66 17.21
N GLY A 221 19.87 12.12 16.37
CA GLY A 221 18.66 12.80 15.89
C GLY A 221 18.75 14.29 15.51
N GLY A 222 19.53 14.63 14.48
CA GLY A 222 19.27 15.85 13.70
C GLY A 222 18.01 15.64 12.86
N GLY A 223 16.86 15.61 13.54
CA GLY A 223 15.56 15.33 12.97
C GLY A 223 15.30 16.23 11.77
N GLU A 224 14.79 15.62 10.71
CA GLU A 224 14.29 16.31 9.52
C GLU A 224 13.41 17.48 9.97
N ARG A 225 13.93 18.70 9.80
CA ARG A 225 13.28 19.95 10.23
C ARG A 225 12.10 20.33 9.32
N ILE A 226 11.52 19.35 8.64
CA ILE A 226 10.45 19.55 7.68
C ILE A 226 9.26 18.75 8.18
N VAL A 227 8.18 19.45 8.48
CA VAL A 227 6.91 18.83 8.86
C VAL A 227 6.06 18.76 7.61
N ASN A 228 5.89 17.54 7.08
CA ASN A 228 5.03 17.30 5.93
C ASN A 228 3.56 17.17 6.37
N MET A 229 2.74 18.16 6.01
CA MET A 229 1.28 18.17 6.15
C MET A 229 0.59 18.26 4.79
N LEU A 230 1.26 17.82 3.72
CA LEU A 230 0.67 17.75 2.40
C LEU A 230 -0.34 16.60 2.34
N SER A 231 -1.49 16.88 1.74
CA SER A 231 -2.53 15.91 1.42
C SER A 231 -2.62 15.73 -0.09
N ILE A 232 -3.11 14.59 -0.55
CA ILE A 232 -3.39 14.37 -1.97
C ILE A 232 -4.84 14.78 -2.22
N ALA A 233 -5.07 15.71 -3.16
CA ALA A 233 -6.36 16.39 -3.34
C ALA A 233 -7.55 15.43 -3.56
N THR A 234 -7.30 14.32 -4.27
CA THR A 234 -8.27 13.24 -4.46
C THR A 234 -7.53 11.91 -4.45
N PRO A 235 -7.89 10.94 -3.58
CA PRO A 235 -7.29 9.62 -3.64
C PRO A 235 -7.69 8.98 -4.96
N GLN A 236 -6.71 8.85 -5.85
CA GLN A 236 -6.90 8.22 -7.15
C GLN A 236 -7.03 6.71 -6.93
N GLN A 237 -8.16 6.15 -7.37
CA GLN A 237 -8.44 4.72 -7.32
C GLN A 237 -8.19 4.10 -8.69
N VAL A 238 -7.49 2.99 -8.72
CA VAL A 238 -7.22 2.23 -9.94
C VAL A 238 -7.91 0.88 -9.83
N MET A 239 -8.75 0.59 -10.82
CA MET A 239 -9.30 -0.73 -11.05
C MET A 239 -8.37 -1.47 -12.00
N LEU A 240 -8.00 -2.70 -11.64
CA LEU A 240 -7.22 -3.57 -12.50
C LEU A 240 -8.10 -4.71 -13.01
N GLU A 241 -8.13 -4.87 -14.33
CA GLU A 241 -8.70 -6.04 -15.01
C GLU A 241 -7.54 -6.89 -15.53
N VAL A 242 -7.46 -8.16 -15.12
CA VAL A 242 -6.47 -9.11 -15.65
C VAL A 242 -7.22 -10.20 -16.39
N LYS A 243 -6.72 -10.59 -17.57
CA LYS A 243 -7.23 -11.73 -18.34
C LYS A 243 -6.16 -12.79 -18.42
N VAL A 244 -6.48 -13.97 -17.92
CA VAL A 244 -5.64 -15.16 -18.02
C VAL A 244 -6.36 -16.12 -18.95
N ALA A 245 -5.81 -16.32 -20.14
CA ALA A 245 -6.37 -17.22 -21.12
C ALA A 245 -5.40 -18.35 -21.41
N GLU A 246 -5.88 -19.58 -21.29
CA GLU A 246 -5.15 -20.78 -21.70
C GLU A 246 -5.98 -21.63 -22.65
N ILE A 247 -5.32 -22.14 -23.68
CA ILE A 247 -5.87 -23.07 -24.64
C ILE A 247 -4.95 -24.28 -24.69
N SER A 248 -5.47 -25.46 -24.35
CA SER A 248 -4.76 -26.72 -24.54
C SER A 248 -5.48 -27.57 -25.58
N LYS A 249 -4.75 -27.97 -26.61
CA LYS A 249 -5.22 -28.79 -27.71
C LYS A 249 -4.43 -30.09 -27.72
N THR A 250 -5.12 -31.20 -27.55
CA THR A 250 -4.55 -32.54 -27.65
C THR A 250 -5.08 -33.21 -28.91
N MET A 251 -4.19 -33.80 -29.70
CA MET A 251 -4.55 -34.54 -30.92
C MET A 251 -3.85 -35.89 -30.85
N LEU A 252 -4.62 -36.97 -30.84
CA LEU A 252 -4.14 -38.34 -30.83
C LEU A 252 -4.65 -39.06 -32.08
N ASP A 253 -3.74 -39.33 -33.00
CA ASP A 253 -3.97 -40.17 -34.16
C ASP A 253 -3.32 -41.52 -33.93
N GLN A 254 -4.10 -42.58 -33.97
CA GLN A 254 -3.64 -43.92 -33.68
C GLN A 254 -4.18 -44.91 -34.71
N LEU A 255 -3.27 -45.69 -35.26
CA LEU A 255 -3.58 -46.75 -36.21
C LEU A 255 -2.74 -47.97 -35.86
N GLY A 256 -3.38 -49.11 -35.61
CA GLY A 256 -2.68 -50.34 -35.28
C GLY A 256 -3.42 -51.60 -35.66
N ALA A 257 -2.67 -52.70 -35.70
CA ALA A 257 -3.20 -54.04 -35.86
C ALA A 257 -2.75 -54.89 -34.67
N ASN A 258 -3.68 -55.61 -34.06
CA ASN A 258 -3.42 -56.57 -33.00
C ASN A 258 -3.49 -57.99 -33.57
N PHE A 259 -2.44 -58.78 -33.39
CA PHE A 259 -2.42 -60.17 -33.83
C PHE A 259 -2.04 -61.09 -32.68
N SER A 260 -2.86 -62.12 -32.45
CA SER A 260 -2.55 -63.19 -31.52
C SER A 260 -2.71 -64.53 -32.21
N ALA A 261 -1.63 -65.30 -32.29
CA ALA A 261 -1.64 -66.66 -32.80
C ALA A 261 -1.25 -67.63 -31.70
N ALA A 262 -2.10 -68.62 -31.45
CA ALA A 262 -1.83 -69.68 -30.50
C ALA A 262 -1.71 -70.99 -31.27
N ILE A 263 -0.52 -71.59 -31.25
CA ILE A 263 -0.25 -72.88 -31.88
C ILE A 263 -0.13 -73.90 -30.75
N SER A 264 -1.13 -74.77 -30.65
CA SER A 264 -1.10 -75.94 -29.77
C SER A 264 -1.01 -77.19 -30.63
N ARG A 265 0.00 -78.02 -30.37
CA ARG A 265 0.18 -79.34 -30.99
C ARG A 265 0.58 -80.31 -29.87
N GLY A 266 -0.30 -81.23 -29.48
CA GLY A 266 -0.01 -82.12 -28.33
C GLY A 266 0.14 -81.34 -27.01
N SER A 267 1.13 -81.69 -26.18
CA SER A 267 1.37 -81.06 -24.86
C SER A 267 2.13 -79.73 -24.91
N TRP A 268 2.53 -79.25 -26.10
CA TRP A 268 3.19 -77.95 -26.26
C TRP A 268 2.22 -76.90 -26.80
N ALA A 269 2.15 -75.78 -26.09
CA ALA A 269 1.39 -74.59 -26.47
C ALA A 269 2.35 -73.41 -26.61
N THR A 270 2.52 -72.92 -27.83
CA THR A 270 3.25 -71.68 -28.10
C THR A 270 2.25 -70.61 -28.50
N SER A 271 2.17 -69.54 -27.70
CA SER A 271 1.26 -68.43 -27.95
C SER A 271 2.08 -67.19 -28.27
N LEU A 272 1.90 -66.67 -29.47
CA LEU A 272 2.45 -65.39 -29.90
C LEU A 272 1.33 -64.36 -29.75
N VAL A 273 1.31 -63.66 -28.62
CA VAL A 273 0.32 -62.62 -28.34
C VAL A 273 0.99 -61.27 -28.50
N THR A 274 0.59 -60.50 -29.52
CA THR A 274 0.93 -59.08 -29.60
C THR A 274 -0.25 -58.29 -29.02
N ASN A 275 -0.26 -58.15 -27.69
CA ASN A 275 -1.25 -57.33 -27.01
C ASN A 275 -0.78 -55.87 -27.10
N PHE A 276 -1.08 -55.25 -28.24
CA PHE A 276 -0.53 -53.94 -28.57
C PHE A 276 -1.18 -52.79 -27.81
N LEU A 277 -2.42 -52.97 -27.31
CA LEU A 277 -3.22 -51.91 -26.71
C LEU A 277 -4.09 -52.43 -25.56
N SER A 278 -3.82 -51.98 -24.35
CA SER A 278 -4.75 -52.12 -23.22
C SER A 278 -5.71 -50.93 -23.24
N GLY A 279 -6.90 -51.07 -23.83
CA GLY A 279 -8.00 -50.10 -23.65
C GLY A 279 -8.76 -49.59 -24.89
N SER A 280 -8.70 -50.26 -26.05
CA SER A 280 -9.39 -49.80 -27.27
C SER A 280 -10.87 -50.21 -27.36
N ASN A 281 -11.73 -49.26 -27.78
CA ASN A 281 -13.16 -49.41 -28.07
C ASN A 281 -13.45 -49.56 -29.60
N GLY A 282 -12.42 -49.63 -30.45
CA GLY A 282 -12.53 -49.56 -31.92
C GLY A 282 -12.15 -50.85 -32.65
N VAL A 283 -12.50 -52.01 -32.10
CA VAL A 283 -11.92 -53.29 -32.57
C VAL A 283 -12.87 -54.06 -33.49
N LEU A 284 -12.47 -54.21 -34.76
CA LEU A 284 -12.97 -55.28 -35.63
C LEU A 284 -12.13 -56.54 -35.37
N ASN A 285 -12.67 -57.49 -34.59
CA ASN A 285 -11.98 -58.73 -34.25
C ASN A 285 -12.42 -59.89 -35.14
N VAL A 286 -11.47 -60.49 -35.86
CA VAL A 286 -11.67 -61.73 -36.61
C VAL A 286 -11.09 -62.89 -35.80
N THR A 287 -11.95 -63.82 -35.38
CA THR A 287 -11.56 -64.99 -34.58
C THR A 287 -11.75 -66.27 -35.39
N LYS A 288 -10.69 -67.09 -35.50
CA LYS A 288 -10.75 -68.42 -36.13
C LYS A 288 -10.82 -69.51 -35.07
N SER A 289 -11.50 -70.62 -35.37
CA SER A 289 -11.76 -71.75 -34.44
C SER A 289 -10.51 -72.40 -33.81
N ASN A 290 -9.31 -72.15 -34.34
CA ASN A 290 -8.04 -72.65 -33.80
C ASN A 290 -7.37 -71.72 -32.77
N GLY A 291 -8.04 -70.67 -32.29
CA GLY A 291 -7.49 -69.75 -31.28
C GLY A 291 -6.66 -68.58 -31.84
N ASN A 292 -6.52 -68.48 -33.16
CA ASN A 292 -5.94 -67.30 -33.80
C ASN A 292 -6.95 -66.16 -33.85
N LYS A 293 -6.53 -64.98 -33.39
CA LYS A 293 -7.30 -63.74 -33.41
C LYS A 293 -6.48 -62.64 -34.09
N GLY A 294 -7.13 -61.88 -34.97
CA GLY A 294 -6.57 -60.68 -35.56
C GLY A 294 -7.57 -59.54 -35.42
N GLY A 295 -7.09 -58.35 -35.12
CA GLY A 295 -7.89 -57.15 -35.07
C GLY A 295 -7.15 -55.97 -35.68
N ILE A 296 -7.94 -55.01 -36.14
CA ILE A 296 -7.45 -53.71 -36.58
C ILE A 296 -8.13 -52.68 -35.69
N ASP A 297 -7.35 -51.71 -35.24
CA ASP A 297 -7.79 -50.59 -34.44
C ASP A 297 -7.35 -49.29 -35.11
N ALA A 298 -8.30 -48.37 -35.23
CA ALA A 298 -8.06 -47.04 -35.76
C ALA A 298 -8.83 -46.05 -34.89
N GLN A 299 -8.10 -45.10 -34.33
CA GLN A 299 -8.64 -44.12 -33.41
C GLN A 299 -8.08 -42.73 -33.73
N ASN A 300 -8.98 -41.77 -33.83
CA ASN A 300 -8.64 -40.35 -33.87
C ASN A 300 -9.36 -39.69 -32.68
N GLN A 301 -8.60 -39.06 -31.78
CA GLN A 301 -9.16 -38.26 -30.69
C GLN A 301 -8.62 -36.83 -30.77
N ASN A 302 -9.52 -35.86 -30.73
CA ASN A 302 -9.19 -34.46 -30.60
C ASN A 302 -9.79 -33.93 -29.29
N GLY A 303 -8.95 -33.41 -28.40
CA GLY A 303 -9.34 -32.70 -27.19
C GLY A 303 -9.02 -31.22 -27.29
N LEU A 304 -9.92 -30.38 -26.82
CA LEU A 304 -9.70 -28.94 -26.67
C LEU A 304 -10.21 -28.52 -25.30
N VAL A 305 -9.35 -27.90 -24.50
CA VAL A 305 -9.71 -27.29 -23.22
C VAL A 305 -9.35 -25.82 -23.27
N LYS A 306 -10.29 -24.96 -22.85
CA LYS A 306 -10.10 -23.52 -22.75
C LYS A 306 -10.35 -23.09 -21.31
N ILE A 307 -9.40 -22.36 -20.74
CA ILE A 307 -9.49 -21.77 -19.41
C ILE A 307 -9.43 -20.25 -19.59
N LEU A 308 -10.37 -19.52 -18.99
CA LEU A 308 -10.40 -18.07 -18.95
C LEU A 308 -10.71 -17.62 -17.52
N ALA A 309 -9.80 -16.85 -16.94
CA ALA A 309 -10.02 -16.17 -15.67
C ALA A 309 -9.89 -14.65 -15.88
N GLU A 310 -10.87 -13.89 -15.38
CA GLU A 310 -10.89 -12.43 -15.47
C GLU A 310 -11.03 -11.78 -14.07
N PRO A 311 -10.02 -11.85 -13.19
CA PRO A 311 -10.11 -11.19 -11.89
C PRO A 311 -10.09 -9.66 -12.03
N THR A 312 -10.93 -9.01 -11.24
CA THR A 312 -11.03 -7.55 -11.14
C THR A 312 -10.97 -7.11 -9.68
N ILE A 313 -10.21 -6.05 -9.41
CA ILE A 313 -10.05 -5.49 -8.07
C ILE A 313 -9.66 -4.01 -8.18
N MET A 314 -10.03 -3.24 -7.15
CA MET A 314 -9.68 -1.83 -7.02
C MET A 314 -8.69 -1.61 -5.88
N ALA A 315 -7.75 -0.69 -6.06
CA ALA A 315 -6.84 -0.25 -5.02
C ALA A 315 -6.56 1.26 -5.15
N ILE A 316 -6.22 1.88 -4.04
CA ILE A 316 -5.77 3.27 -4.00
C ILE A 316 -4.34 3.34 -4.54
N SER A 317 -3.98 4.41 -5.24
CA SER A 317 -2.61 4.68 -5.66
C SER A 317 -1.62 4.55 -4.49
N GLY A 318 -0.57 3.76 -4.65
CA GLY A 318 0.46 3.45 -3.66
C GLY A 318 0.10 2.35 -2.66
N GLN A 319 -1.11 1.80 -2.70
CA GLN A 319 -1.57 0.75 -1.77
C GLN A 319 -1.68 -0.61 -2.48
N GLU A 320 -1.23 -1.68 -1.84
CA GLU A 320 -1.38 -3.03 -2.38
C GLU A 320 -2.82 -3.51 -2.25
N GLY A 321 -3.38 -3.98 -3.37
CA GLY A 321 -4.63 -4.74 -3.41
C GLY A 321 -4.33 -6.22 -3.62
N SER A 322 -5.05 -7.08 -2.90
CA SER A 322 -5.00 -8.52 -3.10
C SER A 322 -6.40 -9.11 -3.25
N PHE A 323 -6.52 -10.05 -4.18
CA PHE A 323 -7.73 -10.80 -4.47
C PHE A 323 -7.37 -12.28 -4.56
N LEU A 324 -8.17 -13.14 -3.94
CA LEU A 324 -8.06 -14.59 -4.08
C LEU A 324 -9.47 -15.17 -4.16
N ALA A 325 -9.77 -15.86 -5.26
CA ALA A 325 -10.98 -16.64 -5.44
C ALA A 325 -10.59 -18.10 -5.62
N GLY A 326 -10.86 -18.94 -4.63
CA GLY A 326 -10.30 -20.28 -4.58
C GLY A 326 -10.64 -21.05 -3.32
N GLY A 327 -9.80 -22.02 -2.99
CA GLY A 327 -9.92 -22.85 -1.80
C GLY A 327 -8.57 -23.17 -1.18
N LYS A 328 -8.62 -23.90 -0.06
CA LYS A 328 -7.45 -24.43 0.64
C LYS A 328 -7.47 -25.95 0.57
N ILE A 329 -6.31 -26.56 0.37
CA ILE A 329 -6.11 -28.00 0.51
C ILE A 329 -5.06 -28.28 1.58
N PHE A 330 -5.23 -29.38 2.30
CA PHE A 330 -4.31 -29.84 3.33
C PHE A 330 -3.42 -30.96 2.78
N ILE A 331 -2.12 -30.72 2.75
CA ILE A 331 -1.11 -31.67 2.30
C ILE A 331 -0.48 -32.33 3.54
N PRO A 332 -0.52 -33.67 3.68
CA PRO A 332 0.12 -34.37 4.78
C PRO A 332 1.65 -34.34 4.61
N VAL A 333 2.35 -33.70 5.53
CA VAL A 333 3.81 -33.67 5.60
C VAL A 333 4.29 -34.41 6.86
N PRO A 334 5.16 -35.43 6.73
CA PRO A 334 5.70 -36.14 7.88
C PRO A 334 6.69 -35.24 8.62
N GLN A 335 6.48 -35.07 9.92
CA GLN A 335 7.32 -34.25 10.78
C GLN A 335 7.98 -35.14 11.86
N GLY A 336 9.29 -35.28 11.80
CA GLY A 336 10.10 -36.05 12.75
C GLY A 336 10.12 -37.57 12.51
N THR A 337 10.92 -38.27 13.31
CA THR A 337 11.20 -39.72 13.18
C THR A 337 10.06 -40.63 13.68
N ASN A 338 9.06 -40.06 14.36
CA ASN A 338 8.00 -40.82 15.04
C ASN A 338 6.69 -40.94 14.24
N GLY A 339 6.70 -40.64 12.93
CA GLY A 339 5.52 -40.80 12.08
C GLY A 339 4.37 -39.81 12.36
N VAL A 340 4.67 -38.67 13.01
CA VAL A 340 3.69 -37.60 13.20
C VAL A 340 3.45 -36.94 11.84
N VAL A 341 2.19 -36.96 11.38
CA VAL A 341 1.78 -36.30 10.12
C VAL A 341 1.15 -34.96 10.47
N THR A 342 1.75 -33.88 9.98
CA THR A 342 1.17 -32.53 10.06
C THR A 342 0.47 -32.20 8.74
N LEU A 343 -0.59 -31.39 8.81
CA LEU A 343 -1.31 -30.93 7.62
C LEU A 343 -0.81 -29.53 7.26
N GLN A 344 -0.16 -29.40 6.10
CA GLN A 344 0.25 -28.11 5.54
C GLN A 344 -0.87 -27.56 4.66
N GLU A 345 -1.29 -26.32 4.92
CA GLU A 345 -2.27 -25.61 4.10
C GLU A 345 -1.62 -25.04 2.84
N GLU A 346 -2.21 -25.34 1.67
CA GLU A 346 -1.87 -24.72 0.40
C GLU A 346 -3.13 -24.13 -0.25
N GLU A 347 -3.03 -22.88 -0.71
CA GLU A 347 -4.11 -22.17 -1.39
C GLU A 347 -4.07 -22.44 -2.90
N PHE A 348 -5.24 -22.61 -3.52
CA PHE A 348 -5.38 -22.72 -4.97
C PHE A 348 -6.56 -21.89 -5.46
N GLY A 349 -6.58 -21.53 -6.73
CA GLY A 349 -7.61 -20.68 -7.34
C GLY A 349 -7.00 -19.53 -8.16
N VAL A 350 -7.79 -18.50 -8.41
CA VAL A 350 -7.37 -17.29 -9.12
C VAL A 350 -6.96 -16.23 -8.10
N GLY A 351 -5.67 -15.93 -8.06
CA GLY A 351 -5.07 -14.93 -7.21
C GLY A 351 -4.58 -13.73 -8.01
N LEU A 352 -4.70 -12.53 -7.44
CA LEU A 352 -4.15 -11.31 -8.01
C LEU A 352 -3.62 -10.43 -6.89
N ARG A 353 -2.33 -10.09 -6.95
CA ARG A 353 -1.73 -9.04 -6.12
C ARG A 353 -1.27 -7.92 -7.03
N PHE A 354 -1.60 -6.68 -6.69
CA PHE A 354 -1.14 -5.54 -7.46
C PHE A 354 -0.95 -4.30 -6.60
N THR A 355 -0.04 -3.43 -7.02
CA THR A 355 0.19 -2.11 -6.43
C THR A 355 0.20 -1.10 -7.56
N PRO A 356 -0.87 -0.29 -7.71
CA PRO A 356 -0.91 0.77 -8.70
C PRO A 356 -0.24 2.02 -8.16
N THR A 357 0.49 2.75 -8.99
CA THR A 357 1.00 4.09 -8.68
C THR A 357 0.65 5.00 -9.84
N VAL A 358 -0.21 5.97 -9.61
CA VAL A 358 -0.60 6.95 -10.63
C VAL A 358 0.47 8.04 -10.70
N LEU A 359 0.91 8.34 -11.93
CA LEU A 359 1.88 9.37 -12.27
C LEU A 359 1.21 10.50 -13.05
N ASP A 360 1.95 11.59 -13.20
CA ASP A 360 1.57 12.70 -14.04
C ASP A 360 1.29 12.31 -15.52
N GLY A 361 0.29 12.96 -16.10
CA GLY A 361 -0.21 12.70 -17.45
C GLY A 361 -1.09 11.45 -17.58
N GLY A 362 -1.68 10.94 -16.48
CA GLY A 362 -2.62 9.82 -16.52
C GLY A 362 -1.97 8.45 -16.76
N ARG A 363 -0.64 8.36 -16.56
CA ARG A 363 0.10 7.10 -16.61
C ARG A 363 -0.01 6.37 -15.28
N ILE A 364 -0.10 5.06 -15.34
CA ILE A 364 -0.24 4.18 -14.18
C ILE A 364 0.95 3.23 -14.24
N ASN A 365 1.87 3.34 -13.29
CA ASN A 365 2.86 2.32 -13.04
C ASN A 365 2.21 1.23 -12.20
N LEU A 366 2.34 -0.02 -12.63
CA LEU A 366 1.61 -1.14 -12.09
C LEU A 366 2.60 -2.26 -11.78
N LYS A 367 2.77 -2.56 -10.49
CA LYS A 367 3.39 -3.80 -10.05
C LYS A 367 2.29 -4.85 -9.96
N VAL A 368 2.38 -5.93 -10.72
CA VAL A 368 1.32 -6.94 -10.83
C VAL A 368 1.88 -8.34 -10.72
N ALA A 369 1.18 -9.19 -9.97
CA ALA A 369 1.47 -10.60 -9.82
C ALA A 369 0.17 -11.43 -9.87
N PRO A 370 -0.34 -11.76 -11.07
CA PRO A 370 -1.48 -12.64 -11.21
C PRO A 370 -1.04 -14.11 -11.09
N GLU A 371 -1.95 -14.92 -10.57
CA GLU A 371 -1.78 -16.35 -10.35
C GLU A 371 -3.07 -17.09 -10.66
N VAL A 372 -2.94 -18.22 -11.35
CA VAL A 372 -4.02 -19.19 -11.53
C VAL A 372 -3.51 -20.56 -11.14
N SER A 373 -4.13 -21.14 -10.12
CA SER A 373 -3.81 -22.44 -9.55
C SER A 373 -5.03 -23.34 -9.63
N GLU A 374 -4.86 -24.52 -10.21
CA GLU A 374 -5.92 -25.50 -10.41
C GLU A 374 -5.55 -26.84 -9.78
N LEU A 375 -6.54 -27.52 -9.19
CA LEU A 375 -6.38 -28.90 -8.74
C LEU A 375 -6.41 -29.83 -9.95
N SER A 376 -5.31 -30.55 -10.17
CA SER A 376 -5.25 -31.66 -11.11
C SER A 376 -5.80 -32.93 -10.46
N THR A 377 -6.73 -33.57 -11.16
CA THR A 377 -7.26 -34.89 -10.82
C THR A 377 -6.26 -36.02 -11.09
N THR A 378 -5.20 -35.74 -11.85
CA THR A 378 -4.09 -36.66 -12.09
C THR A 378 -3.06 -36.47 -10.98
N GLY A 379 -3.36 -37.00 -9.80
CA GLY A 379 -2.52 -36.85 -8.61
C GLY A 379 -1.30 -37.77 -8.58
N ALA A 380 -0.36 -37.46 -7.68
CA ALA A 380 0.77 -38.32 -7.38
C ALA A 380 0.30 -39.52 -6.54
N ARG A 381 0.60 -40.74 -7.02
CA ARG A 381 0.33 -41.98 -6.27
C ARG A 381 1.40 -42.16 -5.20
N ILE A 382 1.01 -41.99 -3.95
CA ILE A 382 1.82 -42.34 -2.77
C ILE A 382 1.38 -43.71 -2.28
N SER A 383 2.29 -44.68 -2.39
CA SER A 383 2.12 -46.02 -1.79
C SER A 383 2.85 -46.05 -0.45
N ALA A 384 2.16 -46.38 0.63
CA ALA A 384 2.82 -46.74 1.88
C ALA A 384 3.52 -48.10 1.69
N ALA A 385 4.83 -48.13 1.91
CA ALA A 385 5.61 -49.37 1.79
C ALA A 385 5.03 -50.46 2.71
N GLY A 386 4.71 -51.63 2.14
CA GLY A 386 4.26 -52.80 2.89
C GLY A 386 2.77 -52.94 3.17
N THR A 387 1.91 -51.97 2.82
CA THR A 387 0.44 -52.06 3.08
C THR A 387 -0.44 -52.10 1.83
N GLY A 388 0.13 -51.89 0.63
CA GLY A 388 -0.63 -51.95 -0.64
C GLY A 388 -1.68 -50.83 -0.83
N VAL A 389 -1.83 -49.93 0.14
CA VAL A 389 -2.72 -48.77 0.06
C VAL A 389 -2.03 -47.69 -0.77
N THR A 390 -2.60 -47.38 -1.93
CA THR A 390 -2.22 -46.26 -2.78
C THR A 390 -3.19 -45.10 -2.52
N SER A 391 -2.67 -43.98 -2.01
CA SER A 391 -3.44 -42.74 -1.94
C SER A 391 -3.03 -41.84 -3.09
N ILE A 392 -4.01 -41.16 -3.71
CA ILE A 392 -3.77 -40.21 -4.79
C ILE A 392 -3.75 -38.83 -4.16
N LEU A 393 -2.58 -38.21 -4.13
CA LEU A 393 -2.44 -36.84 -3.65
C LEU A 393 -2.66 -35.90 -4.84
N PRO A 394 -3.70 -35.04 -4.83
CA PRO A 394 -3.97 -34.14 -5.96
C PRO A 394 -2.80 -33.18 -6.16
N LEU A 395 -2.44 -32.97 -7.43
CA LEU A 395 -1.36 -32.07 -7.82
C LEU A 395 -1.96 -30.67 -8.06
N ILE A 396 -1.30 -29.61 -7.59
CA ILE A 396 -1.70 -28.23 -7.90
C ILE A 396 -0.86 -27.76 -9.10
N THR A 397 -1.52 -27.33 -10.17
CA THR A 397 -0.87 -26.71 -11.31
C THR A 397 -1.00 -25.20 -11.19
N THR A 398 0.13 -24.52 -10.96
CA THR A 398 0.18 -23.06 -10.75
C THR A 398 0.81 -22.34 -11.94
N ARG A 399 0.16 -21.26 -12.36
CA ARG A 399 0.59 -20.36 -13.42
C ARG A 399 0.67 -18.96 -12.85
N ARG A 400 1.88 -18.42 -12.73
CA ARG A 400 2.11 -17.11 -12.11
C ARG A 400 3.03 -16.26 -12.98
N ALA A 401 2.71 -14.97 -13.06
CA ALA A 401 3.61 -13.96 -13.60
C ALA A 401 3.87 -12.91 -12.52
N ALA A 402 5.01 -12.22 -12.56
CA ALA A 402 5.28 -11.08 -11.68
C ALA A 402 6.11 -10.06 -12.47
N THR A 403 5.56 -8.86 -12.67
CA THR A 403 6.22 -7.81 -13.43
C THR A 403 5.79 -6.43 -12.99
N THR A 404 6.51 -5.41 -13.45
CA THR A 404 6.12 -4.00 -13.30
C THR A 404 5.99 -3.39 -14.69
N VAL A 405 4.85 -2.78 -15.00
CA VAL A 405 4.54 -2.20 -16.31
C VAL A 405 3.95 -0.81 -16.17
N GLN A 406 4.16 0.05 -17.15
CA GLN A 406 3.59 1.40 -17.18
C GLN A 406 2.63 1.52 -18.36
N LEU A 407 1.39 1.92 -18.07
CA LEU A 407 0.27 1.94 -19.01
C LEU A 407 -0.52 3.23 -18.84
N LEU A 408 -1.22 3.67 -19.90
CA LEU A 408 -2.24 4.71 -19.75
C LEU A 408 -3.57 4.10 -19.28
N ASP A 409 -4.47 4.95 -18.81
CA ASP A 409 -5.85 4.58 -18.48
C ASP A 409 -6.53 3.83 -19.64
N GLY A 410 -7.02 2.62 -19.38
CA GLY A 410 -7.73 1.77 -20.33
C GLY A 410 -6.84 1.01 -21.33
N GLN A 411 -5.51 1.16 -21.30
CA GLN A 411 -4.63 0.43 -22.20
C GLN A 411 -4.40 -1.01 -21.73
N SER A 412 -4.62 -1.97 -22.64
CA SER A 412 -4.31 -3.38 -22.39
C SER A 412 -2.87 -3.71 -22.80
N PHE A 413 -2.19 -4.53 -21.99
CA PHE A 413 -0.85 -5.00 -22.30
C PHE A 413 -0.66 -6.47 -21.92
N ALA A 414 -0.07 -7.25 -22.82
CA ALA A 414 0.28 -8.63 -22.55
C ALA A 414 1.58 -8.67 -21.74
N ILE A 415 1.50 -9.13 -20.50
CA ILE A 415 2.62 -9.12 -19.55
C ILE A 415 3.42 -10.43 -19.56
N ALA A 416 2.81 -11.52 -20.01
CA ALA A 416 3.44 -12.83 -20.10
C ALA A 416 2.69 -13.72 -21.11
N GLY A 417 3.42 -14.66 -21.70
CA GLY A 417 2.84 -15.71 -22.52
C GLY A 417 3.76 -16.93 -22.63
N LEU A 418 3.17 -18.09 -22.87
CA LEU A 418 3.88 -19.35 -23.04
C LEU A 418 3.20 -20.19 -24.13
N ILE A 419 3.98 -20.69 -25.07
CA ILE A 419 3.54 -21.68 -26.05
C ILE A 419 4.35 -22.95 -25.82
N LYS A 420 3.66 -24.05 -25.54
CA LYS A 420 4.24 -25.38 -25.36
C LYS A 420 3.71 -26.28 -26.47
N ASN A 421 4.61 -27.01 -27.13
CA ASN A 421 4.25 -28.00 -28.14
C ASN A 421 5.02 -29.29 -27.86
N ASN A 422 4.31 -30.38 -27.57
CA ASN A 422 4.89 -31.69 -27.32
C ASN A 422 4.37 -32.68 -28.36
N VAL A 423 5.28 -33.34 -29.08
CA VAL A 423 4.95 -34.34 -30.10
C VAL A 423 5.57 -35.67 -29.69
N THR A 424 4.72 -36.67 -29.46
CA THR A 424 5.13 -38.04 -29.14
C THR A 424 4.74 -38.95 -30.29
N GLN A 425 5.72 -39.68 -30.81
CA GLN A 425 5.51 -40.68 -31.85
C GLN A 425 5.98 -42.03 -31.34
N ASN A 426 5.07 -43.00 -31.23
CA ASN A 426 5.44 -44.38 -30.93
C ASN A 426 5.05 -45.25 -32.10
N VAL A 427 6.04 -45.95 -32.66
CA VAL A 427 5.83 -46.98 -33.66
C VAL A 427 6.27 -48.29 -33.05
N THR A 428 5.43 -49.30 -33.15
CA THR A 428 5.81 -50.66 -32.79
C THR A 428 5.39 -51.61 -33.89
N ALA A 429 6.29 -52.50 -34.27
CA ALA A 429 6.15 -53.30 -35.47
C ALA A 429 6.57 -54.75 -35.23
N PHE A 430 6.04 -55.66 -36.04
CA PHE A 430 6.53 -57.04 -36.08
C PHE A 430 7.91 -57.08 -36.75
N PRO A 431 8.92 -57.75 -36.17
CA PRO A 431 10.24 -57.84 -36.79
C PRO A 431 10.12 -58.50 -38.17
N MET A 432 10.88 -58.00 -39.16
CA MET A 432 10.82 -58.37 -40.59
C MET A 432 9.54 -57.95 -41.32
N LEU A 433 8.34 -58.32 -40.83
CA LEU A 433 7.07 -58.06 -41.55
C LEU A 433 6.67 -56.58 -41.54
N GLY A 434 7.03 -55.82 -40.50
CA GLY A 434 6.72 -54.41 -40.38
C GLY A 434 7.55 -53.48 -41.28
N GLU A 435 8.65 -53.99 -41.85
CA GLU A 435 9.57 -53.23 -42.70
C GLU A 435 9.24 -53.38 -44.20
N ILE A 436 8.35 -54.30 -44.58
CA ILE A 436 7.98 -54.53 -45.97
C ILE A 436 7.27 -53.26 -46.51
N PRO A 437 7.71 -52.69 -47.65
CA PRO A 437 7.01 -51.56 -48.27
C PRO A 437 5.55 -51.91 -48.56
N ILE A 438 4.63 -50.96 -48.35
CA ILE A 438 3.18 -51.09 -48.58
C ILE A 438 2.49 -52.04 -47.58
N LEU A 439 3.00 -53.26 -47.40
CA LEU A 439 2.39 -54.30 -46.56
C LEU A 439 2.73 -54.15 -45.07
N GLY A 440 3.87 -53.55 -44.74
CA GLY A 440 4.32 -53.38 -43.35
C GLY A 440 3.39 -52.51 -42.49
N ALA A 441 2.55 -51.67 -43.13
CA ALA A 441 1.50 -50.91 -42.45
C ALA A 441 0.47 -51.80 -41.75
N LEU A 442 0.21 -53.01 -42.26
CA LEU A 442 -0.70 -53.99 -41.64
C LEU A 442 -0.06 -54.73 -40.45
N PHE A 443 1.26 -54.64 -40.31
CA PHE A 443 2.05 -55.34 -39.28
C PHE A 443 2.75 -54.38 -38.31
N ARG A 444 2.34 -53.10 -38.29
CA ARG A 444 2.83 -52.09 -37.35
C ARG A 444 1.67 -51.29 -36.74
N SER A 445 1.88 -50.85 -35.51
CA SER A 445 1.04 -49.90 -34.79
C SER A 445 1.80 -48.58 -34.68
N SER A 446 1.19 -47.50 -35.14
CA SER A 446 1.70 -46.14 -35.00
C SER A 446 0.71 -45.31 -34.19
N SER A 447 1.22 -44.67 -33.14
CA SER A 447 0.51 -43.65 -32.39
C SER A 447 1.25 -42.34 -32.51
N PHE A 448 0.50 -41.28 -32.81
CA PHE A 448 0.97 -39.92 -32.98
C PHE A 448 0.15 -39.05 -32.04
N GLN A 449 0.79 -38.49 -31.02
CA GLN A 449 0.16 -37.59 -30.07
C GLN A 449 0.82 -36.21 -30.14
N THR A 450 0.02 -35.17 -30.29
CA THR A 450 0.44 -33.77 -30.26
C THR A 450 -0.34 -33.02 -29.17
N ASP A 451 0.39 -32.50 -28.19
CA ASP A 451 -0.16 -31.67 -27.12
C ASP A 451 0.37 -30.23 -27.27
N LYS A 452 -0.53 -29.29 -27.61
CA LYS A 452 -0.22 -27.86 -27.75
C LYS A 452 -0.91 -27.07 -26.64
N THR A 453 -0.16 -26.25 -25.90
CA THR A 453 -0.70 -25.36 -24.86
C THR A 453 -0.28 -23.92 -25.14
N GLU A 454 -1.22 -22.98 -25.09
CA GLU A 454 -0.99 -21.55 -25.26
C GLU A 454 -1.55 -20.82 -24.04
N LEU A 455 -0.73 -20.04 -23.34
CA LEU A 455 -1.10 -19.25 -22.16
C LEU A 455 -0.73 -17.79 -22.40
N VAL A 456 -1.61 -16.86 -22.01
CA VAL A 456 -1.33 -15.42 -22.03
C VAL A 456 -1.94 -14.73 -20.82
N PHE A 457 -1.20 -13.75 -20.29
CA PHE A 457 -1.66 -12.83 -19.25
C PHE A 457 -1.75 -11.42 -19.84
N ILE A 458 -2.93 -10.83 -19.79
CA ILE A 458 -3.19 -9.46 -20.27
C ILE A 458 -3.68 -8.63 -19.09
N VAL A 459 -3.18 -7.42 -18.94
CA VAL A 459 -3.60 -6.49 -17.87
C VAL A 459 -4.13 -5.20 -18.47
N THR A 460 -5.17 -4.64 -17.86
CA THR A 460 -5.79 -3.37 -18.26
C THR A 460 -6.13 -2.57 -17.01
N PRO A 461 -5.34 -1.54 -16.66
CA PRO A 461 -5.67 -0.64 -15.57
C PRO A 461 -6.68 0.41 -16.01
N ARG A 462 -7.57 0.82 -15.11
CA ARG A 462 -8.53 1.91 -15.31
C ARG A 462 -8.54 2.85 -14.11
N LEU A 463 -8.51 4.15 -14.36
CA LEU A 463 -8.66 5.17 -13.32
C LEU A 463 -10.15 5.37 -13.05
N VAL A 464 -10.59 5.07 -11.82
CA VAL A 464 -12.00 5.14 -11.44
C VAL A 464 -12.26 6.40 -10.65
N LYS A 465 -13.35 7.10 -10.99
CA LYS A 465 -13.84 8.25 -10.24
C LYS A 465 -15.00 7.82 -9.34
N PRO A 466 -15.10 8.35 -8.11
CA PRO A 466 -16.26 8.10 -7.28
C PRO A 466 -17.52 8.68 -7.97
N LEU A 467 -18.62 7.93 -7.90
CA LEU A 467 -19.90 8.41 -8.39
C LEU A 467 -20.43 9.53 -7.49
N PRO A 468 -21.11 10.53 -8.05
CA PRO A 468 -21.81 11.52 -7.23
C PRO A 468 -22.89 10.82 -6.39
N PRO A 469 -23.24 11.37 -5.21
CA PRO A 469 -24.27 10.78 -4.34
C PRO A 469 -25.67 10.71 -5.00
N ASP A 470 -25.91 11.53 -6.02
CA ASP A 470 -27.16 11.55 -6.81
C ASP A 470 -26.96 10.85 -8.17
N TYR A 471 -26.52 9.59 -8.14
CA TYR A 471 -26.36 8.78 -9.34
C TYR A 471 -27.63 7.97 -9.59
N ALA A 472 -28.32 8.25 -10.69
CA ALA A 472 -29.52 7.51 -11.09
C ALA A 472 -29.20 6.03 -11.31
N LEU A 473 -29.71 5.17 -10.44
CA LEU A 473 -29.63 3.73 -10.60
C LEU A 473 -30.62 3.29 -11.67
N PRO A 474 -30.34 2.21 -12.41
CA PRO A 474 -31.31 1.62 -13.35
C PRO A 474 -32.65 1.26 -12.69
N THR A 475 -32.64 1.05 -11.37
CA THR A 475 -33.82 0.77 -10.55
C THR A 475 -34.63 2.00 -10.16
N ASP A 476 -34.08 3.22 -10.26
CA ASP A 476 -34.78 4.43 -9.82
C ASP A 476 -35.96 4.79 -10.74
N GLN A 477 -35.97 4.25 -11.96
CA GLN A 477 -37.09 4.36 -12.90
C GLN A 477 -38.14 3.27 -12.69
N PHE A 478 -37.87 2.25 -11.87
CA PHE A 478 -38.81 1.19 -11.61
C PHE A 478 -39.85 1.63 -10.58
N VAL A 479 -41.09 1.75 -11.03
CA VAL A 479 -42.25 1.99 -10.16
C VAL A 479 -43.03 0.68 -10.08
N GLU A 480 -43.27 0.18 -8.87
CA GLU A 480 -44.07 -1.04 -8.68
C GLU A 480 -45.52 -0.82 -9.15
N PRO A 481 -46.09 -1.71 -9.98
CA PRO A 481 -47.46 -1.58 -10.45
C PRO A 481 -48.43 -1.81 -9.30
N ASN A 482 -49.53 -1.04 -9.26
CA ASN A 482 -50.57 -1.27 -8.27
C ASN A 482 -51.30 -2.62 -8.55
N ARG A 483 -51.98 -3.19 -7.54
CA ARG A 483 -52.67 -4.49 -7.69
C ARG A 483 -53.64 -4.55 -8.88
N ALA A 484 -54.38 -3.49 -9.17
CA ALA A 484 -55.28 -3.48 -10.32
C ALA A 484 -54.50 -3.39 -11.65
N GLU A 485 -53.43 -2.62 -11.71
CA GLU A 485 -52.55 -2.53 -12.90
C GLU A 485 -51.83 -3.85 -13.20
N PHE A 486 -51.43 -4.59 -12.16
CA PHE A 486 -50.81 -5.90 -12.29
C PHE A 486 -51.84 -6.98 -12.65
N PHE A 487 -52.91 -7.13 -11.86
CA PHE A 487 -53.87 -8.23 -12.03
C PHE A 487 -54.91 -8.02 -13.14
N LEU A 488 -55.33 -6.78 -13.41
CA LEU A 488 -56.27 -6.48 -14.50
C LEU A 488 -55.58 -5.92 -15.75
N GLY A 489 -54.54 -5.11 -15.56
CA GLY A 489 -53.84 -4.45 -16.65
C GLY A 489 -52.68 -5.25 -17.26
N GLY A 490 -52.25 -6.34 -16.62
CA GLY A 490 -51.09 -7.14 -17.06
C GLY A 490 -49.78 -6.35 -17.12
N LYS A 491 -49.71 -5.18 -16.47
CA LYS A 491 -48.54 -4.31 -16.52
C LYS A 491 -47.51 -4.77 -15.51
N MET A 492 -46.27 -4.89 -15.96
CA MET A 492 -45.12 -5.27 -15.13
C MET A 492 -44.42 -4.05 -14.50
N GLU A 493 -44.84 -2.85 -14.89
CA GLU A 493 -44.32 -1.55 -14.43
C GLU A 493 -45.49 -0.57 -14.18
N GLY A 494 -45.43 0.13 -13.06
CA GLY A 494 -46.41 1.13 -12.65
C GLY A 494 -46.15 2.49 -13.29
N SER A 495 -47.18 3.33 -13.41
CA SER A 495 -46.99 4.73 -13.82
C SER A 495 -46.60 5.57 -12.61
N ALA A 496 -45.52 6.35 -12.71
CA ALA A 496 -45.07 7.22 -11.63
C ALA A 496 -46.20 8.18 -11.17
N PRO A 497 -46.40 8.36 -9.85
CA PRO A 497 -47.37 9.33 -9.38
C PRO A 497 -47.01 10.73 -9.90
N PRO A 498 -47.99 11.56 -10.34
CA PRO A 498 -47.70 12.92 -10.75
C PRO A 498 -47.07 13.66 -9.57
N ALA A 499 -45.90 14.27 -9.81
CA ALA A 499 -45.16 15.02 -8.80
C ALA A 499 -46.12 15.99 -8.10
N ARG A 500 -46.32 15.84 -6.79
CA ARG A 500 -47.10 16.80 -6.00
C ARG A 500 -46.44 18.16 -6.15
N THR A 501 -47.07 19.05 -6.88
CA THR A 501 -46.71 20.47 -6.92
C THR A 501 -46.87 21.02 -5.50
N VAL A 502 -45.76 21.21 -4.80
CA VAL A 502 -45.75 21.97 -3.54
C VAL A 502 -46.17 23.40 -3.91
N PRO A 503 -47.27 23.95 -3.37
CA PRO A 503 -47.64 25.33 -3.62
C PRO A 503 -46.51 26.23 -3.11
N ALA A 504 -46.05 27.16 -3.95
CA ALA A 504 -45.07 28.17 -3.57
C ALA A 504 -45.57 28.93 -2.31
N PRO A 505 -44.70 29.23 -1.33
CA PRO A 505 -45.10 30.00 -0.16
C PRO A 505 -45.59 31.37 -0.61
N THR A 506 -46.87 31.65 -0.36
CA THR A 506 -47.47 32.96 -0.53
C THR A 506 -46.80 33.93 0.44
N ASN A 507 -46.15 34.96 -0.10
CA ASN A 507 -45.64 36.11 0.64
C ASN A 507 -46.79 36.75 1.45
N GLY A 508 -46.86 36.44 2.74
CA GLY A 508 -47.68 37.13 3.73
C GLY A 508 -46.81 38.07 4.57
N GLY A 509 -47.29 39.30 4.77
CA GLY A 509 -46.59 40.42 5.42
C GLY A 509 -46.21 40.23 6.90
N PRO A 510 -45.69 41.30 7.53
CA PRO A 510 -44.81 41.20 8.70
C PRO A 510 -45.54 40.74 9.95
N VAL A 511 -45.10 39.62 10.52
CA VAL A 511 -45.49 39.17 11.86
C VAL A 511 -44.71 39.95 12.92
N SER A 512 -45.46 40.65 13.77
CA SER A 512 -44.98 41.34 14.96
C SER A 512 -44.30 40.38 15.94
N MET A 513 -43.18 40.83 16.51
CA MET A 513 -42.47 40.14 17.59
C MET A 513 -43.31 40.14 18.87
N SER A 514 -43.58 38.96 19.42
CA SER A 514 -43.91 38.78 20.83
C SER A 514 -42.97 37.71 21.42
N THR A 515 -42.31 38.11 22.49
CA THR A 515 -41.28 37.45 23.30
C THR A 515 -41.67 36.03 23.76
N PRO A 516 -40.74 35.06 23.86
CA PRO A 516 -41.02 33.77 24.46
C PRO A 516 -40.86 33.82 25.99
N GLU A 517 -41.90 33.39 26.69
CA GLU A 517 -41.93 33.12 28.12
C GLU A 517 -41.40 31.70 28.38
N VAL A 518 -40.56 31.56 29.41
CA VAL A 518 -39.92 30.30 29.83
C VAL A 518 -40.91 29.48 30.66
N SER A 519 -41.17 28.23 30.28
CA SER A 519 -41.75 27.24 31.20
C SER A 519 -41.10 25.86 31.05
N SER A 520 -40.48 25.44 32.15
CA SER A 520 -39.82 24.16 32.40
C SER A 520 -40.79 22.99 32.51
N SER A 521 -40.46 21.85 31.90
CA SER A 521 -40.79 20.53 32.47
C SER A 521 -39.90 19.43 31.88
N VAL A 522 -39.05 18.87 32.74
CA VAL A 522 -38.24 17.66 32.52
C VAL A 522 -39.08 16.44 32.88
N PRO A 523 -39.03 15.33 32.11
CA PRO A 523 -39.32 14.01 32.65
C PRO A 523 -38.05 13.17 32.82
N SER A 524 -37.98 12.57 34.00
CA SER A 524 -36.97 11.65 34.53
C SER A 524 -36.89 10.31 33.79
N VAL A 525 -35.67 9.82 33.60
CA VAL A 525 -35.35 8.46 33.15
C VAL A 525 -35.18 7.54 34.36
N GLN A 526 -35.91 6.43 34.41
CA GLN A 526 -35.65 5.27 35.28
C GLN A 526 -35.22 4.06 34.43
N PRO A 527 -34.25 3.24 34.88
CA PRO A 527 -33.80 2.07 34.15
C PRO A 527 -34.54 0.80 34.61
N ASN A 528 -35.10 0.04 33.68
CA ASN A 528 -35.56 -1.33 33.94
C ASN A 528 -34.82 -2.30 33.00
N ALA A 529 -34.06 -3.21 33.60
CA ALA A 529 -33.51 -4.39 32.95
C ALA A 529 -34.58 -5.48 32.82
N PRO A 530 -34.48 -6.34 31.80
CA PRO A 530 -34.96 -7.71 31.94
C PRO A 530 -33.85 -8.74 31.73
N SER A 531 -33.84 -9.69 32.65
CA SER A 531 -33.09 -10.94 32.70
C SER A 531 -33.57 -11.98 31.68
N GLY A 532 -32.61 -12.70 31.11
CA GLY A 532 -32.71 -14.15 30.83
C GLY A 532 -33.52 -14.60 29.63
N PHE A 533 -32.84 -15.05 28.57
CA PHE A 533 -33.38 -16.04 27.63
C PHE A 533 -32.28 -17.05 27.24
N GLU A 534 -32.54 -18.32 27.59
CA GLU A 534 -31.80 -19.53 27.20
C GLU A 534 -31.89 -19.78 25.69
N PHE A 535 -30.83 -20.36 25.12
CA PHE A 535 -30.86 -21.05 23.83
C PHE A 535 -30.63 -22.55 24.04
N LYS A 536 -31.50 -23.33 23.39
CA LYS A 536 -31.36 -24.74 23.11
C LYS A 536 -30.67 -24.94 21.78
#